data_AF-A0A972HBZ3-F1
#
_entry.id   AF-A0A972HBZ3-F1
#
_cell.length_a   1.000
_cell.length_b   1.000
_cell.length_c   1.000
_cell.angle_alpha   90.00
_cell.angle_beta   90.00
_cell.angle_gamma   90.00
#
_symmetry.space_group_name_H-M   'P 1'
#
loop_
_entity.id
_entity.type
_entity.pdbx_description
1 polymer ?
#
loop_
_entity_poly.entity_id
_entity_poly.type
_entity_poly.pdbx_seq_one_letter_code
_entity_poly.pdbx_strand_id
1 'polypeptide(L)'
;MCKKCDGYSWEEIERANGLAIMINGYYIQQVVDPQNKVWSYTTGLLESFNHPELICFDLDADVQNRTVFQLAEQVKHTGEIDELTIEIGQVELIPVHRSHLATDLVAQWTNRYERIAERGEFLQIVPDQLQLCPNHGPQIRLFDQKVIRRRKMASRDDLQKWLRRHKLFATTYS
;
A
#
# COMPACT_ATOMS: atom_id res chain seq x y z
N MET A 1 -18.73 1.16 -4.66
CA MET A 1 -18.55 0.67 -6.05
C MET A 1 -17.38 1.43 -6.64
N CYS A 2 -16.45 0.78 -7.36
CA CYS A 2 -15.35 1.50 -8.02
C CYS A 2 -15.76 1.88 -9.45
N LYS A 3 -15.19 2.95 -10.01
CA LYS A 3 -15.50 3.45 -11.37
C LYS A 3 -15.44 2.36 -12.45
N LYS A 4 -14.54 1.38 -12.28
CA LYS A 4 -14.44 0.24 -13.20
C LYS A 4 -15.64 -0.72 -13.10
N CYS A 5 -16.16 -0.96 -11.89
CA CYS A 5 -17.41 -1.70 -11.71
C CYS A 5 -18.62 -0.92 -12.26
N ASP A 6 -18.53 0.40 -12.30
CA ASP A 6 -19.53 1.29 -12.89
C ASP A 6 -19.40 1.37 -14.44
N GLY A 7 -18.53 0.57 -15.04
CA GLY A 7 -18.38 0.45 -16.50
C GLY A 7 -17.43 1.45 -17.15
N TYR A 8 -16.70 2.26 -16.36
CA TYR A 8 -15.76 3.23 -16.92
C TYR A 8 -14.57 2.50 -17.57
N SER A 9 -14.17 2.98 -18.74
CA SER A 9 -12.90 2.63 -19.34
C SER A 9 -11.74 3.18 -18.51
N TRP A 10 -10.54 2.65 -18.73
CA TRP A 10 -9.35 3.13 -18.04
C TRP A 10 -9.07 4.61 -18.32
N GLU A 11 -9.23 5.07 -19.56
CA GLU A 11 -9.03 6.49 -19.91
C GLU A 11 -10.01 7.40 -19.19
N GLU A 12 -11.27 6.98 -19.02
CA GLU A 12 -12.27 7.76 -18.28
C GLU A 12 -11.95 7.82 -16.78
N ILE A 13 -11.45 6.73 -16.21
CA ILE A 13 -10.98 6.70 -14.82
C ILE A 13 -9.82 7.68 -14.63
N GLU A 14 -8.82 7.63 -15.50
CA GLU A 14 -7.67 8.55 -15.43
C GLU A 14 -8.10 10.01 -15.62
N ARG A 15 -8.96 10.28 -16.60
CA ARG A 15 -9.49 11.64 -16.82
C ARG A 15 -10.25 12.15 -15.60
N ALA A 16 -11.06 11.30 -14.98
CA ALA A 16 -11.80 11.67 -13.78
C ALA A 16 -10.89 11.88 -12.57
N ASN A 17 -9.83 11.07 -12.43
CA ASN A 17 -8.84 11.22 -11.37
C ASN A 17 -8.03 12.50 -11.57
N GLY A 18 -7.55 12.76 -12.79
CA GLY A 18 -6.86 13.99 -13.16
C GLY A 18 -7.72 15.23 -12.89
N LEU A 19 -9.02 15.19 -13.21
CA LEU A 19 -9.94 16.28 -12.87
C LEU A 19 -10.07 16.50 -11.36
N ALA A 20 -10.16 15.42 -10.57
CA ALA A 20 -10.22 15.53 -9.11
C ALA A 20 -8.94 16.16 -8.54
N ILE A 21 -7.76 15.77 -9.06
CA ILE A 21 -6.48 16.37 -8.66
C ILE A 21 -6.43 17.84 -9.06
N MET A 22 -6.84 18.20 -10.28
CA MET A 22 -6.86 19.62 -10.71
C MET A 22 -7.76 20.50 -9.84
N ILE A 23 -8.89 19.97 -9.37
CA ILE A 23 -9.83 20.72 -8.53
C ILE A 23 -9.35 20.78 -7.08
N ASN A 24 -8.89 19.66 -6.52
CA ASN A 24 -8.66 19.52 -5.09
C ASN A 24 -7.18 19.60 -4.68
N GLY A 25 -6.26 19.54 -5.64
CA GLY A 25 -4.82 19.36 -5.40
C GLY A 25 -4.41 17.90 -5.24
N TYR A 26 -5.34 16.97 -4.99
CA TYR A 26 -5.07 15.54 -4.86
C TYR A 26 -6.33 14.71 -5.15
N TYR A 27 -6.16 13.40 -5.21
CA TYR A 27 -7.23 12.41 -5.30
C TYR A 27 -7.00 11.29 -4.28
N ILE A 28 -8.05 10.90 -3.56
CA ILE A 28 -8.01 9.77 -2.62
C ILE A 28 -8.67 8.56 -3.27
N GLN A 29 -7.94 7.45 -3.33
CA GLN A 29 -8.44 6.17 -3.78
C GLN A 29 -8.50 5.20 -2.61
N GLN A 30 -9.69 4.66 -2.35
CA GLN A 30 -9.85 3.48 -1.50
C GLN A 30 -10.00 2.24 -2.38
N VAL A 31 -9.26 1.19 -2.04
CA VAL A 31 -9.26 -0.10 -2.75
C VAL A 31 -9.64 -1.19 -1.77
N VAL A 32 -10.49 -2.08 -2.24
CA VAL A 32 -10.91 -3.29 -1.52
C VAL A 32 -10.50 -4.49 -2.38
N ASP A 33 -9.65 -5.38 -1.86
CA ASP A 33 -9.29 -6.61 -2.57
C ASP A 33 -10.35 -7.71 -2.43
N PRO A 34 -10.25 -8.82 -3.19
CA PRO A 34 -11.18 -9.95 -3.07
C PRO A 34 -11.20 -10.65 -1.71
N GLN A 35 -10.24 -10.36 -0.83
CA GLN A 35 -10.15 -10.88 0.54
C GLN A 35 -10.72 -9.88 1.57
N ASN A 36 -11.42 -8.85 1.11
CA ASN A 36 -11.95 -7.74 1.91
C ASN A 36 -10.88 -6.94 2.66
N LYS A 37 -9.62 -6.98 2.20
CA LYS A 37 -8.60 -6.06 2.71
C LYS A 37 -8.81 -4.71 2.07
N VAL A 38 -8.80 -3.68 2.91
CA VAL A 38 -9.02 -2.30 2.50
C VAL A 38 -7.73 -1.50 2.68
N TRP A 39 -7.44 -0.65 1.71
CA TRP A 39 -6.41 0.38 1.84
C TRP A 39 -6.83 1.65 1.14
N SER A 40 -6.32 2.76 1.64
CA SER A 40 -6.61 4.10 1.11
C SER A 40 -5.31 4.82 0.82
N TYR A 41 -5.22 5.51 -0.30
CA TYR A 41 -4.04 6.28 -0.67
C TYR A 41 -4.38 7.57 -1.40
N THR A 42 -3.50 8.57 -1.32
CA THR A 42 -3.56 9.79 -2.13
C THR A 42 -2.77 9.63 -3.42
N THR A 43 -3.11 10.41 -4.43
CA THR A 43 -2.28 10.70 -5.61
C THR A 43 -2.40 12.19 -5.95
N GLY A 44 -1.32 12.84 -6.35
CA GLY A 44 -1.29 14.23 -6.82
C GLY A 44 -0.90 15.27 -5.76
N LEU A 45 -0.70 14.90 -4.49
CA LEU A 45 -0.33 15.82 -3.41
C LEU A 45 0.96 16.61 -3.68
N LEU A 46 1.92 15.98 -4.37
CA LEU A 46 3.20 16.61 -4.73
C LEU A 46 3.23 17.04 -6.21
N GLU A 47 2.07 17.36 -6.79
CA GLU A 47 1.87 17.58 -8.23
C GLU A 47 2.29 16.36 -9.09
N SER A 48 2.45 15.20 -8.44
CA SER A 48 2.75 13.94 -9.08
C SER A 48 1.45 13.18 -9.35
N PHE A 49 0.79 13.55 -10.44
CA PHE A 49 -0.49 12.96 -10.90
C PHE A 49 -0.45 11.44 -11.03
N ASN A 50 0.75 10.95 -11.24
CA ASN A 50 0.98 9.58 -11.52
C ASN A 50 1.41 8.81 -10.31
N HIS A 51 1.44 9.25 -9.04
CA HIS A 51 2.13 8.55 -7.94
C HIS A 51 1.39 8.61 -6.58
N PRO A 52 1.24 7.49 -5.85
CA PRO A 52 0.68 7.58 -4.51
C PRO A 52 1.67 8.12 -3.48
N GLU A 53 1.25 9.08 -2.66
CA GLU A 53 2.15 9.72 -1.69
C GLU A 53 1.90 9.24 -0.25
N LEU A 54 0.65 9.22 0.18
CA LEU A 54 0.24 8.71 1.49
C LEU A 54 -0.55 7.43 1.33
N ILE A 55 -0.30 6.46 2.19
CA ILE A 55 -1.04 5.19 2.19
C ILE A 55 -1.38 4.71 3.59
N CYS A 56 -2.60 4.23 3.79
CA CYS A 56 -3.10 3.73 5.06
C CYS A 56 -3.62 2.29 4.90
N PHE A 57 -3.24 1.42 5.84
CA PHE A 57 -3.55 -0.01 5.84
C PHE A 57 -4.02 -0.49 7.21
N ASP A 58 -4.72 -1.62 7.20
CA ASP A 58 -5.05 -2.42 8.40
C ASP A 58 -5.84 -1.65 9.48
N LEU A 59 -6.44 -0.52 9.10
CA LEU A 59 -7.46 0.19 9.87
C LEU A 59 -8.84 0.00 9.25
N ASP A 60 -9.88 0.35 10.00
CA ASP A 60 -11.22 0.43 9.46
C ASP A 60 -11.29 1.42 8.27
N ALA A 61 -12.08 1.09 7.24
CA ALA A 61 -12.14 1.84 5.99
C ALA A 61 -12.49 3.32 6.19
N ASP A 62 -13.39 3.64 7.13
CA ASP A 62 -13.79 5.01 7.41
C ASP A 62 -12.68 5.76 8.14
N VAL A 63 -11.97 5.06 9.04
CA VAL A 63 -10.78 5.60 9.73
C VAL A 63 -9.68 5.89 8.73
N GLN A 64 -9.37 4.95 7.83
CA GLN A 64 -8.36 5.15 6.79
C GLN A 64 -8.67 6.38 5.93
N ASN A 65 -9.91 6.49 5.46
CA ASN A 65 -10.31 7.58 4.58
C ASN A 65 -10.21 8.93 5.28
N ARG A 66 -10.75 9.03 6.50
CA ARG A 66 -10.69 10.26 7.31
C ARG A 66 -9.25 10.67 7.60
N THR A 67 -8.40 9.75 8.04
CA THR A 67 -7.01 10.06 8.39
C THR A 67 -6.22 10.50 7.14
N VAL A 68 -6.36 9.80 6.02
CA VAL A 68 -5.72 10.18 4.76
C VAL A 68 -6.20 11.55 4.28
N PHE A 69 -7.51 11.82 4.37
CA PHE A 69 -8.09 13.10 4.00
C PHE A 69 -7.56 14.27 4.85
N GLN A 70 -7.49 14.09 6.17
CA GLN A 70 -7.00 15.13 7.07
C GLN A 70 -5.55 15.52 6.76
N LEU A 71 -4.68 14.52 6.56
CA LEU A 71 -3.28 14.76 6.20
C LEU A 71 -3.14 15.37 4.80
N ALA A 72 -3.97 14.94 3.84
CA ALA A 72 -3.96 15.48 2.49
C ALA A 72 -4.39 16.96 2.44
N GLU A 73 -5.45 17.33 3.16
CA GLU A 73 -5.88 18.73 3.27
C GLU A 73 -4.82 19.61 3.92
N GLN A 74 -4.13 19.09 4.94
CA GLN A 74 -3.02 19.81 5.57
C GLN A 74 -1.91 20.10 4.56
N VAL A 75 -1.37 19.08 3.89
CA VAL A 75 -0.29 19.24 2.88
C VAL A 75 -0.70 20.24 1.81
N LYS A 76 -1.94 20.19 1.35
CA LYS A 76 -2.48 21.15 0.38
C LYS A 76 -2.45 22.60 0.89
N HIS A 77 -2.70 22.82 2.18
CA HIS A 77 -2.74 24.16 2.77
C HIS A 77 -1.37 24.70 3.18
N THR A 78 -0.47 23.86 3.68
CA THR A 78 0.81 24.26 4.28
C THR A 78 2.02 23.89 3.43
N GLY A 79 1.87 22.97 2.47
CA GLY A 79 2.96 22.36 1.70
C GLY A 79 3.70 21.25 2.45
N GLU A 80 3.40 21.03 3.74
CA GLU A 80 4.15 20.13 4.63
C GLU A 80 3.21 19.42 5.62
N ILE A 81 3.60 18.24 6.09
CA ILE A 81 2.92 17.59 7.21
C ILE A 81 3.59 18.05 8.50
N ASP A 82 2.87 18.82 9.32
CA ASP A 82 3.39 19.27 10.62
C ASP A 82 3.38 18.15 11.68
N GLU A 83 4.33 18.23 12.61
CA GLU A 83 4.49 17.27 13.71
C GLU A 83 3.27 17.28 14.66
N LEU A 84 2.60 18.42 14.80
CA LEU A 84 1.44 18.56 15.68
C LEU A 84 0.23 17.75 15.18
N THR A 85 0.03 17.65 13.87
CA THR A 85 -1.05 16.89 13.24
C THR A 85 -0.77 15.41 13.31
N ILE A 86 0.50 15.02 13.20
CA ILE A 86 0.96 13.65 13.48
C ILE A 86 0.65 13.30 14.94
N GLU A 87 0.99 14.19 15.89
CA GLU A 87 0.76 14.00 17.33
C GLU A 87 -0.75 13.96 17.70
N ILE A 88 -1.54 14.94 17.25
CA ILE A 88 -3.00 14.99 17.50
C ILE A 88 -3.71 13.84 16.81
N GLY A 89 -3.30 13.52 15.58
CA GLY A 89 -3.82 12.41 14.80
C GLY A 89 -3.44 11.05 15.37
N GLN A 90 -2.47 11.02 16.31
CA GLN A 90 -1.95 9.80 16.95
C GLN A 90 -1.52 8.78 15.90
N VAL A 91 -0.83 9.29 14.89
CA VAL A 91 -0.28 8.51 13.78
C VAL A 91 1.21 8.71 13.70
N GLU A 92 1.90 7.81 13.04
CA GLU A 92 3.27 7.98 12.57
C GLU A 92 3.29 7.85 11.05
N LEU A 93 4.27 8.54 10.43
CA LEU A 93 4.55 8.42 9.01
C LEU A 93 5.86 7.67 8.82
N ILE A 94 5.78 6.48 8.26
CA ILE A 94 6.95 5.64 8.02
C ILE A 94 7.23 5.52 6.52
N PRO A 95 8.50 5.68 6.06
CA PRO A 95 8.83 5.52 4.65
C PRO A 95 8.58 4.08 4.19
N VAL A 96 7.83 3.91 3.10
CA VAL A 96 7.59 2.58 2.51
C VAL A 96 8.86 2.08 1.84
N HIS A 97 9.26 0.85 2.17
CA HIS A 97 10.40 0.18 1.57
C HIS A 97 10.07 -0.26 0.14
N ARG A 98 10.96 0.08 -0.81
CA ARG A 98 10.83 -0.15 -2.26
C ARG A 98 10.34 -1.54 -2.71
N SER A 99 10.60 -2.59 -1.94
CA SER A 99 10.13 -3.95 -2.27
C SER A 99 8.61 -4.11 -2.22
N HIS A 100 7.94 -3.36 -1.34
CA HIS A 100 6.47 -3.34 -1.27
C HIS A 100 5.88 -2.63 -2.50
N LEU A 101 6.61 -1.64 -3.05
CA LEU A 101 6.24 -0.91 -4.26
C LEU A 101 6.39 -1.75 -5.53
N ALA A 102 7.44 -2.58 -5.59
CA ALA A 102 7.74 -3.38 -6.77
C ALA A 102 6.92 -4.68 -6.91
N THR A 103 6.34 -5.20 -5.82
CA THR A 103 5.84 -6.59 -5.82
C THR A 103 4.50 -6.83 -5.14
N ASP A 104 3.88 -5.80 -4.54
CA ASP A 104 2.70 -5.93 -3.69
C ASP A 104 1.64 -4.84 -4.00
N LEU A 105 0.96 -4.31 -2.98
CA LEU A 105 -0.16 -3.34 -2.95
C LEU A 105 -0.17 -2.19 -3.97
N VAL A 106 1.01 -1.73 -4.40
CA VAL A 106 1.19 -0.65 -5.40
C VAL A 106 1.97 -1.13 -6.64
N ALA A 107 2.21 -2.43 -6.77
CA ALA A 107 2.85 -3.01 -7.96
C ALA A 107 2.00 -2.80 -9.22
N GLN A 108 0.67 -2.76 -9.13
CA GLN A 108 -0.16 -2.40 -10.28
C GLN A 108 0.13 -0.98 -10.77
N TRP A 109 0.45 -0.08 -9.85
CA TRP A 109 0.83 1.28 -10.14
C TRP A 109 2.26 1.33 -10.75
N THR A 110 3.23 0.68 -10.11
CA THR A 110 4.62 0.59 -10.61
C THR A 110 4.70 -0.01 -12.01
N ASN A 111 3.90 -1.05 -12.26
CA ASN A 111 3.80 -1.71 -13.57
C ASN A 111 3.12 -0.81 -14.61
N ARG A 112 2.21 0.07 -14.20
CA ARG A 112 1.46 0.95 -15.12
C ARG A 112 2.31 2.14 -15.59
N TYR A 113 3.12 2.71 -14.71
CA TYR A 113 3.94 3.89 -15.01
C TYR A 113 5.40 3.55 -15.35
N GLU A 114 5.75 2.26 -15.34
CA GLU A 114 7.10 1.76 -15.64
C GLU A 114 8.22 2.44 -14.82
N ARG A 115 7.88 2.98 -13.66
CA ARG A 115 8.79 3.70 -12.75
C ARG A 115 8.83 2.98 -11.41
N ILE A 116 10.04 2.69 -10.94
CA ILE A 116 10.27 2.23 -9.57
C ILE A 116 10.44 3.46 -8.70
N ALA A 117 9.58 3.60 -7.70
CA ALA A 117 9.68 4.69 -6.75
C ALA A 117 10.83 4.50 -5.74
N GLU A 118 11.41 5.63 -5.35
CA GLU A 118 12.47 5.75 -4.37
C GLU A 118 11.92 5.73 -2.94
N ARG A 119 12.80 5.45 -1.97
CA ARG A 119 12.41 5.44 -0.56
C ARG A 119 12.07 6.86 -0.12
N GLY A 120 10.93 7.03 0.53
CA GLY A 120 10.47 8.34 1.02
C GLY A 120 9.54 9.06 0.05
N GLU A 121 9.40 8.60 -1.20
CA GLU A 121 8.34 9.12 -2.09
C GLU A 121 6.95 8.62 -1.66
N PHE A 122 6.90 7.48 -0.96
CA PHE A 122 5.68 6.90 -0.37
C PHE A 122 5.82 6.84 1.15
N LEU A 123 4.85 7.40 1.86
CA LEU A 123 4.75 7.32 3.31
C LEU A 123 3.54 6.48 3.71
N GLN A 124 3.75 5.53 4.61
CA GLN A 124 2.67 4.79 5.25
C GLN A 124 2.25 5.52 6.52
N ILE A 125 0.94 5.73 6.64
CA ILE A 125 0.29 6.19 7.86
C ILE A 125 0.02 4.96 8.73
N VAL A 126 0.55 4.96 9.94
CA VAL A 126 0.31 3.92 10.95
C VAL A 126 -0.18 4.57 12.24
N PRO A 127 -1.03 3.93 13.05
CA PRO A 127 -1.32 4.41 14.39
C PRO A 127 -0.05 4.43 15.24
N ASP A 128 0.05 5.41 16.14
CA ASP A 128 1.09 5.42 17.18
C ASP A 128 1.03 4.10 17.97
N GLN A 129 2.19 3.45 18.11
CA GLN A 129 2.30 2.16 18.79
C GLN A 129 1.89 2.23 20.26
N LEU A 130 1.95 3.41 20.89
CA LEU A 130 1.48 3.63 22.26
C LEU A 130 -0.05 3.51 22.39
N GLN A 131 -0.79 3.63 21.29
CA GLN A 131 -2.24 3.49 21.24
C GLN A 131 -2.71 2.06 21.00
N LEU A 132 -1.84 1.23 20.43
CA LEU A 132 -2.18 -0.13 20.08
C LEU A 132 -2.07 -0.99 21.33
N CYS A 133 -3.19 -1.61 21.73
CA CYS A 133 -3.09 -2.59 22.79
C CYS A 133 -2.21 -3.78 22.32
N PRO A 134 -1.59 -4.54 23.25
CA PRO A 134 -0.70 -5.65 22.90
C PRO A 134 -1.30 -6.69 21.93
N ASN A 135 -2.63 -6.78 21.84
CA ASN A 135 -3.33 -7.69 20.94
C ASN A 135 -3.51 -7.15 19.51
N HIS A 136 -3.57 -5.82 19.34
CA HIS A 136 -3.79 -5.18 18.03
C HIS A 136 -2.50 -4.66 17.40
N GLY A 137 -1.49 -4.32 18.20
CA GLY A 137 -0.15 -3.93 17.71
C GLY A 137 0.43 -4.90 16.67
N PRO A 138 0.46 -6.23 16.95
CA PRO A 138 0.98 -7.21 16.00
C PRO A 138 0.18 -7.38 14.70
N GLN A 139 -1.02 -6.79 14.59
CA GLN A 139 -1.90 -6.93 13.42
C GLN A 139 -1.67 -5.83 12.38
N ILE A 140 -1.06 -4.71 12.77
CA ILE A 140 -0.71 -3.63 11.85
C ILE A 140 0.55 -4.03 11.07
N ARG A 141 0.44 -4.09 9.75
CA ARG A 141 1.61 -4.35 8.90
C ARG A 141 2.41 -3.06 8.73
N LEU A 142 3.70 -3.13 9.01
CA LEU A 142 4.65 -2.06 8.72
C LEU A 142 5.38 -2.36 7.42
N PHE A 143 5.48 -1.37 6.54
CA PHE A 143 6.14 -1.51 5.23
C PHE A 143 7.49 -0.81 5.15
N ASP A 144 8.06 -0.39 6.28
CA ASP A 144 9.40 0.20 6.38
C ASP A 144 10.53 -0.83 6.19
N GLN A 145 10.19 -2.12 6.27
CA GLN A 145 11.11 -3.24 6.10
C GLN A 145 11.00 -3.88 4.73
N LYS A 146 12.05 -4.62 4.34
CA LYS A 146 12.05 -5.39 3.09
C LYS A 146 11.00 -6.49 3.16
N VAL A 147 10.26 -6.68 2.07
CA VAL A 147 9.41 -7.87 1.87
C VAL A 147 10.31 -9.10 1.92
N ILE A 148 10.32 -9.78 3.06
CA ILE A 148 10.87 -11.13 3.15
C ILE A 148 9.76 -12.04 2.68
N ARG A 149 9.72 -12.32 1.37
CA ARG A 149 8.96 -13.46 0.86
C ARG A 149 9.59 -14.69 1.50
N ARG A 150 9.06 -15.15 2.64
CA ARG A 150 9.22 -16.55 3.01
C ARG A 150 8.77 -17.30 1.77
N ARG A 151 9.70 -17.93 1.04
CA ARG A 151 9.30 -19.02 0.16
C ARG A 151 8.38 -19.84 1.03
N LYS A 152 7.09 -19.97 0.68
CA LYS A 152 6.28 -21.05 1.26
C LYS A 152 7.22 -22.25 1.17
N MET A 153 7.66 -22.78 2.31
CA MET A 153 8.38 -24.04 2.30
C MET A 153 7.46 -24.93 1.49
N ALA A 154 7.94 -25.33 0.30
CA ALA A 154 7.22 -26.23 -0.56
C ALA A 154 6.64 -27.30 0.36
N SER A 155 5.33 -27.53 0.31
CA SER A 155 4.75 -28.61 1.11
C SER A 155 5.60 -29.87 0.87
N ARG A 156 5.66 -30.79 1.83
CA ARG A 156 6.43 -32.03 1.63
C ARG A 156 6.10 -32.68 0.28
N ASP A 157 4.87 -32.52 -0.19
CA ASP A 157 4.39 -32.95 -1.50
C ASP A 157 4.93 -32.14 -2.69
N ASP A 158 5.05 -30.81 -2.57
CA ASP A 158 5.68 -29.96 -3.60
C ASP A 158 7.18 -30.25 -3.72
N LEU A 159 7.85 -30.50 -2.59
CA LEU A 159 9.25 -30.90 -2.56
C LEU A 159 9.44 -32.28 -3.21
N GLN A 160 8.55 -33.24 -2.91
CA GLN A 160 8.57 -34.56 -3.55
C GLN A 160 8.25 -34.49 -5.06
N LYS A 161 7.30 -33.67 -5.49
CA LYS A 161 7.01 -33.46 -6.92
C LYS A 161 8.20 -32.86 -7.65
N TRP A 162 8.88 -31.90 -7.04
CA TRP A 162 10.08 -31.29 -7.61
C TRP A 162 11.23 -32.30 -7.74
N LEU A 163 11.49 -33.10 -6.69
CA LEU A 163 12.52 -34.15 -6.70
C LEU A 163 12.25 -35.23 -7.77
N ARG A 164 10.98 -35.66 -7.92
CA ARG A 164 10.58 -36.62 -8.97
C ARG A 164 10.76 -36.07 -10.38
N ARG A 165 10.45 -34.78 -10.60
CA ARG A 165 10.62 -34.12 -11.91
C ARG A 165 12.09 -33.98 -12.33
N HIS A 166 13.01 -33.90 -11.36
CA HIS A 166 14.44 -33.67 -11.64
C HIS A 166 15.30 -34.93 -11.45
N LYS A 167 14.69 -36.13 -11.37
CA LYS A 167 15.37 -37.44 -11.21
C LYS A 167 16.44 -37.49 -10.11
N LEU A 168 16.31 -36.68 -9.06
CA LEU A 168 17.17 -36.78 -7.89
C LEU A 168 16.53 -37.78 -6.91
N PHE A 169 16.66 -39.07 -7.23
CA PHE A 169 16.52 -40.09 -6.20
C PHE A 169 17.83 -40.13 -5.42
N ALA A 170 17.77 -39.71 -4.15
CA ALA A 170 18.73 -40.18 -3.18
C ALA A 170 18.52 -41.70 -3.05
N THR A 171 19.46 -42.48 -3.60
CA THR A 171 19.69 -43.86 -3.19
C THR A 171 20.01 -43.85 -1.69
N THR A 172 19.00 -44.04 -0.86
CA THR A 172 19.24 -44.44 0.53
C THR A 172 19.45 -45.94 0.55
N TYR A 173 20.64 -46.27 1.05
CA TYR A 173 21.16 -47.56 1.44
C TYR A 173 20.12 -48.50 2.09
N SER A 174 20.29 -49.79 1.78
CA SER A 174 19.71 -50.95 2.44
C SER A 174 19.97 -50.98 3.95
#